data_AF-K7EC76-F1
#
_entry.id   AF-K7EC76-F1
#
_cell.length_a   1.000
_cell.length_b   1.000
_cell.length_c   1.000
_cell.angle_alpha   90.00
_cell.angle_beta   90.00
_cell.angle_gamma   90.00
#
_symmetry.space_group_name_H-M   'P 1'
#
loop_
_entity.id
_entity.type
_entity.pdbx_description
1 polymer ?
#
loop_
_entity_poly.entity_id
_entity_poly.type
_entity_poly.pdbx_seq_one_letter_code
_entity_poly.pdbx_strand_id
1 'polypeptide(L)'
;MNTYELQMFLFIFQPDASFSTLVTNNITLQKEIVGKFNEIRRHVNPTASNMLRMAWNSEAASNAKKWAEKCTMTTSPPEERRIKNTTCSENYYMSSSPKSWSETIQKWYGTVSEFSYGTRTTRRGAPVNLYSQMVSANTHQIGCAAAFCPDSEFHYLYVCHYYPPRNSLDSPDTPYAKGTPCAECPDSCDNGLCSKKKIFLRLIFNIIIIIVKCHQAVSNS
;
A
#
# COMPACT_ATOMS: atom_id res chain seq x y z
N MET A 1 25.96 -39.99 11.06
CA MET A 1 25.53 -38.92 10.13
C MET A 1 26.76 -38.43 9.39
N ASN A 2 26.79 -38.63 8.08
CA ASN A 2 27.95 -38.28 7.24
C ASN A 2 27.87 -36.81 6.81
N THR A 3 29.01 -36.17 6.57
CA THR A 3 29.13 -34.75 6.19
C THR A 3 28.36 -34.41 4.91
N TYR A 4 28.15 -35.38 4.02
CA TYR A 4 27.34 -35.26 2.81
C TYR A 4 25.84 -35.09 3.08
N GLU A 5 25.29 -35.72 4.13
CA GLU A 5 23.88 -35.52 4.48
C GLU A 5 23.66 -34.14 5.11
N LEU A 6 24.61 -33.66 5.91
CA LEU A 6 24.59 -32.28 6.44
C LEU A 6 24.77 -31.23 5.32
N GLN A 7 25.60 -31.50 4.30
CA GLN A 7 25.73 -30.65 3.12
C GLN A 7 24.46 -30.63 2.26
N MET A 8 23.79 -31.77 2.10
CA MET A 8 22.52 -31.85 1.38
C MET A 8 21.40 -31.11 2.13
N PHE A 9 21.37 -31.19 3.46
CA PHE A 9 20.45 -30.39 4.31
C PHE A 9 20.72 -28.87 4.23
N LEU A 10 21.97 -28.44 4.03
CA LEU A 10 22.31 -27.02 3.87
C LEU A 10 21.92 -26.44 2.51
N PHE A 11 21.88 -27.25 1.44
CA PHE A 11 21.43 -26.81 0.11
C PHE A 11 19.89 -26.71 -0.02
N ILE A 12 19.13 -27.42 0.83
CA ILE A 12 17.66 -27.42 0.78
C ILE A 12 17.06 -26.15 1.42
N PHE A 13 17.81 -25.44 2.27
CA PHE A 13 17.33 -24.30 3.06
C PHE A 13 18.00 -22.95 2.75
N GLN A 14 18.79 -22.84 1.69
CA GLN A 14 19.20 -21.51 1.25
C GLN A 14 18.02 -20.86 0.52
N PRO A 15 17.47 -19.71 1.00
CA PRO A 15 16.53 -18.96 0.19
C PRO A 15 17.22 -18.68 -1.14
N ASP A 16 16.57 -19.05 -2.24
CA ASP A 16 17.02 -18.75 -3.60
C ASP A 16 17.56 -17.32 -3.60
N ALA A 17 18.78 -17.10 -4.08
CA ALA A 17 19.39 -15.77 -4.15
C ALA A 17 18.42 -14.77 -4.80
N SER A 18 17.59 -15.25 -5.72
CA SER A 18 16.49 -14.50 -6.32
C SER A 18 15.39 -14.09 -5.32
N PHE A 19 14.97 -14.97 -4.41
CA PHE A 19 13.93 -14.66 -3.42
C PHE A 19 14.42 -13.68 -2.34
N SER A 20 15.71 -13.70 -2.00
CA SER A 20 16.29 -12.80 -1.00
C SER A 20 16.05 -11.31 -1.33
N THR A 21 15.99 -10.97 -2.63
CA THR A 21 15.72 -9.62 -3.13
C THR A 21 14.26 -9.17 -2.95
N LEU A 22 13.35 -10.10 -2.67
CA LEU A 22 11.91 -9.85 -2.54
C LEU A 22 11.48 -9.58 -1.08
N VAL A 23 12.35 -9.90 -0.12
CA VAL A 23 12.06 -9.80 1.31
C VAL A 23 11.96 -8.33 1.73
N THR A 24 10.79 -7.94 2.23
CA THR A 24 10.44 -6.54 2.54
C THR A 24 10.88 -6.08 3.93
N ASN A 25 11.86 -6.75 4.56
CA ASN A 25 12.52 -6.27 5.79
C ASN A 25 13.54 -5.15 5.49
N ASN A 26 14.00 -5.04 4.24
CA ASN A 26 14.95 -4.04 3.79
C ASN A 26 14.27 -2.67 3.56
N ILE A 27 14.74 -1.64 4.28
CA ILE A 27 14.21 -0.26 4.17
C ILE A 27 14.31 0.30 2.74
N THR A 28 15.36 -0.05 1.99
CA THR A 28 15.52 0.41 0.60
C THR A 28 14.40 -0.13 -0.28
N LEU A 29 14.07 -1.42 -0.14
CA LEU A 29 12.97 -2.03 -0.90
C LEU A 29 11.60 -1.47 -0.48
N GLN A 30 11.38 -1.25 0.81
CA GLN A 30 10.17 -0.59 1.31
C GLN A 30 10.00 0.81 0.69
N LYS A 31 11.10 1.58 0.58
CA LYS A 31 11.10 2.90 -0.06
C LYS A 31 10.84 2.81 -1.56
N GLU A 32 11.38 1.81 -2.24
CA GLU A 32 11.12 1.56 -3.67
C GLU A 32 9.63 1.29 -3.91
N ILE A 33 9.03 0.35 -3.16
CA ILE A 33 7.61 0.02 -3.24
C ILE A 33 6.76 1.29 -3.03
N VAL A 34 6.97 1.99 -1.91
CA VAL A 34 6.23 3.22 -1.58
C VAL A 34 6.46 4.31 -2.62
N GLY A 35 7.67 4.42 -3.16
CA GLY A 35 8.04 5.34 -4.23
C GLY A 35 7.20 5.11 -5.47
N LYS A 36 7.14 3.85 -5.93
CA LYS A 36 6.36 3.46 -7.12
C LYS A 36 4.87 3.73 -6.97
N PHE A 37 4.29 3.41 -5.80
CA PHE A 37 2.88 3.74 -5.53
C PHE A 37 2.63 5.25 -5.55
N ASN A 38 3.51 6.04 -4.94
CA ASN A 38 3.37 7.50 -4.96
C ASN A 38 3.57 8.09 -6.36
N GLU A 39 4.44 7.53 -7.18
CA GLU A 39 4.61 7.94 -8.58
C GLU A 39 3.34 7.69 -9.40
N ILE A 40 2.72 6.52 -9.28
CA ILE A 40 1.42 6.21 -9.90
C ILE A 40 0.35 7.21 -9.44
N ARG A 41 0.26 7.46 -8.13
CA ARG A 41 -0.75 8.33 -7.53
C ARG A 41 -0.63 9.80 -7.97
N ARG A 42 0.57 10.27 -8.32
CA ARG A 42 0.79 11.63 -8.85
C ARG A 42 0.26 11.81 -10.27
N HIS A 43 0.25 10.73 -11.06
CA HIS A 43 -0.01 10.77 -12.50
C HIS A 43 -1.36 10.15 -12.88
N VAL A 44 -2.29 10.08 -11.93
CA VAL A 44 -3.64 9.60 -12.22
C VAL A 44 -4.35 10.50 -13.24
N ASN A 45 -5.18 9.89 -14.07
CA ASN A 45 -6.03 10.57 -15.02
C ASN A 45 -7.49 10.14 -14.79
N PRO A 46 -8.43 11.08 -14.54
CA PRO A 46 -8.21 12.52 -14.35
C PRO A 46 -7.37 12.85 -13.10
N THR A 47 -6.83 14.07 -13.02
CA THR A 47 -6.01 14.48 -11.86
C THR A 47 -6.82 14.51 -10.57
N ALA A 48 -6.16 14.27 -9.43
CA ALA A 48 -6.78 14.17 -8.11
C ALA A 48 -6.48 15.39 -7.22
N SER A 49 -7.50 15.98 -6.59
CA SER A 49 -7.34 17.12 -5.67
C SER A 49 -6.92 16.73 -4.25
N ASN A 50 -7.22 15.50 -3.83
CA ASN A 50 -7.13 15.06 -2.43
C ASN A 50 -6.27 13.82 -2.20
N MET A 51 -5.46 13.43 -3.18
CA MET A 51 -4.68 12.18 -3.14
C MET A 51 -3.65 12.19 -2.01
N LEU A 52 -3.83 11.37 -0.99
CA LEU A 52 -2.83 11.30 0.10
C LEU A 52 -1.54 10.60 -0.36
N ARG A 53 -0.42 11.08 0.17
CA ARG A 53 0.89 10.44 0.05
C ARG A 53 0.91 9.14 0.85
N MET A 54 1.34 8.06 0.20
CA MET A 54 1.49 6.75 0.81
C MET A 54 2.78 6.65 1.65
N ALA A 55 2.73 5.88 2.72
CA ALA A 55 3.86 5.56 3.59
C ALA A 55 3.88 4.06 3.94
N TRP A 56 5.05 3.54 4.30
CA TRP A 56 5.16 2.16 4.76
C TRP A 56 4.49 1.98 6.13
N ASN A 57 3.82 0.85 6.33
CA ASN A 57 3.24 0.43 7.60
C ASN A 57 3.70 -1.00 7.92
N SER A 58 4.47 -1.13 9.00
CA SER A 58 5.07 -2.41 9.42
C SER A 58 4.06 -3.42 9.94
N GLU A 59 2.94 -2.98 10.53
CA GLU A 59 1.86 -3.88 10.98
C GLU A 59 1.14 -4.49 9.78
N ALA A 60 0.85 -3.68 8.75
CA ALA A 60 0.31 -4.15 7.47
C ALA A 60 1.27 -5.13 6.78
N ALA A 61 2.58 -4.84 6.78
CA ALA A 61 3.58 -5.73 6.20
C ALA A 61 3.68 -7.06 6.96
N SER A 62 3.58 -7.02 8.29
CA SER A 62 3.55 -8.22 9.12
C SER A 62 2.33 -9.09 8.83
N ASN A 63 1.15 -8.50 8.66
CA ASN A 63 -0.07 -9.25 8.31
C ASN A 63 0.02 -9.82 6.90
N ALA A 64 0.49 -9.03 5.92
CA ALA A 64 0.72 -9.48 4.56
C ALA A 64 1.70 -10.67 4.51
N LYS A 65 2.76 -10.63 5.32
CA LYS A 65 3.73 -11.72 5.44
C LYS A 65 3.08 -12.99 5.99
N LYS A 66 2.36 -12.90 7.11
CA LYS A 66 1.64 -14.03 7.71
C LYS A 66 0.69 -14.70 6.72
N TRP A 67 0.00 -13.91 5.88
CA TRP A 67 -0.87 -14.47 4.85
C TRP A 67 -0.09 -15.10 3.70
N ALA A 68 0.91 -14.41 3.16
CA ALA A 68 1.70 -14.90 2.03
C ALA A 68 2.37 -16.25 2.33
N GLU A 69 2.90 -16.41 3.55
CA GLU A 69 3.55 -17.65 4.01
C GLU A 69 2.60 -18.85 4.13
N LYS A 70 1.28 -18.65 4.10
CA LYS A 70 0.30 -19.75 4.03
C LYS A 70 0.19 -20.36 2.63
N CYS A 71 0.71 -19.68 1.60
CA CYS A 71 0.76 -20.20 0.23
C CYS A 71 -0.59 -20.66 -0.35
N THR A 72 -1.68 -19.99 0.02
CA THR A 72 -3.05 -20.34 -0.40
C THR A 72 -3.46 -19.80 -1.77
N MET A 73 -2.64 -18.95 -2.39
CA MET A 73 -2.90 -18.32 -3.70
C MET A 73 -4.25 -17.61 -3.83
N THR A 74 -4.76 -17.08 -2.72
CA THR A 74 -6.07 -16.43 -2.63
C THR A 74 -5.98 -15.16 -1.78
N THR A 75 -7.09 -14.40 -1.75
CA THR A 75 -7.20 -13.22 -0.90
C THR A 75 -7.33 -13.60 0.58
N SER A 76 -6.68 -12.85 1.47
CA SER A 76 -6.78 -13.08 2.92
C SER A 76 -8.17 -12.81 3.47
N PRO A 77 -8.62 -13.63 4.45
CA PRO A 77 -9.87 -13.35 5.13
C PRO A 77 -9.73 -12.07 5.97
N PRO A 78 -10.81 -11.27 6.13
CA PRO A 78 -10.77 -9.96 6.79
C PRO A 78 -10.06 -9.89 8.15
N GLU A 79 -10.17 -10.94 8.95
CA GLU A 79 -9.58 -11.07 10.28
C GLU A 79 -8.05 -11.11 10.25
N GLU A 80 -7.44 -11.61 9.18
CA GLU A 80 -5.99 -11.74 9.05
C GLU A 80 -5.30 -10.47 8.58
N ARG A 81 -6.07 -9.47 8.16
CA ARG A 81 -5.59 -8.17 7.71
C ARG A 81 -6.17 -7.01 8.52
N ARG A 82 -6.57 -7.27 9.76
CA ARG A 82 -7.09 -6.27 10.69
C ARG A 82 -5.96 -5.43 11.28
N ILE A 83 -6.15 -4.11 11.33
CA ILE A 83 -5.27 -3.15 12.02
C ILE A 83 -6.16 -2.22 12.83
N LYS A 84 -5.92 -2.16 14.14
CA LYS A 84 -6.78 -1.44 15.11
C LYS A 84 -8.24 -1.90 14.99
N ASN A 85 -9.15 -0.99 14.63
CA ASN A 85 -10.60 -1.21 14.57
C ASN A 85 -11.12 -1.35 13.13
N THR A 86 -10.25 -1.55 12.15
CA THR A 86 -10.65 -1.70 10.74
C THR A 86 -9.82 -2.77 10.04
N THR A 87 -10.28 -3.17 8.86
CA THR A 87 -9.69 -4.23 8.05
C THR A 87 -9.02 -3.61 6.84
N CYS A 88 -7.72 -3.85 6.63
CA CYS A 88 -7.00 -3.35 5.46
C CYS A 88 -7.64 -3.87 4.17
N SER A 89 -7.53 -3.16 3.05
CA SER A 89 -7.75 -3.76 1.73
C SER A 89 -6.53 -4.57 1.27
N GLU A 90 -6.66 -5.39 0.23
CA GLU A 90 -5.57 -6.24 -0.26
C GLU A 90 -5.51 -6.27 -1.79
N ASN A 91 -4.29 -6.25 -2.33
CA ASN A 91 -3.99 -6.78 -3.66
C ASN A 91 -3.02 -7.96 -3.49
N TYR A 92 -3.20 -9.00 -4.29
CA TYR A 92 -2.22 -10.08 -4.40
C TYR A 92 -1.85 -10.34 -5.86
N TYR A 93 -0.70 -10.99 -6.07
CA TYR A 93 -0.22 -11.44 -7.37
C TYR A 93 0.52 -12.76 -7.19
N MET A 94 0.46 -13.62 -8.20
CA MET A 94 1.06 -14.95 -8.19
C MET A 94 1.81 -15.19 -9.50
N SER A 95 2.98 -15.82 -9.44
CA SER A 95 3.85 -15.98 -10.63
C SER A 95 4.83 -17.12 -10.49
N SER A 96 4.85 -18.05 -11.44
CA SER A 96 5.75 -19.24 -11.48
C SER A 96 7.25 -18.96 -11.43
N SER A 97 7.65 -17.69 -11.54
CA SER A 97 9.02 -17.21 -11.47
C SER A 97 9.10 -15.97 -10.58
N PRO A 98 10.26 -15.70 -9.95
CA PRO A 98 10.42 -14.50 -9.15
C PRO A 98 10.23 -13.24 -10.00
N LYS A 99 9.55 -12.24 -9.44
CA LYS A 99 9.26 -10.93 -10.03
C LYS A 99 9.67 -9.85 -9.05
N SER A 100 10.35 -8.83 -9.56
CA SER A 100 10.64 -7.65 -8.77
C SER A 100 9.35 -6.99 -8.29
N TRP A 101 9.42 -6.24 -7.20
CA TRP A 101 8.27 -5.46 -6.72
C TRP A 101 7.79 -4.45 -7.76
N SER A 102 8.69 -3.85 -8.54
CA SER A 102 8.34 -2.98 -9.66
C SER A 102 7.47 -3.70 -10.70
N GLU A 103 7.83 -4.91 -11.12
CA GLU A 103 7.04 -5.73 -12.04
C GLU A 103 5.67 -6.10 -11.46
N THR A 104 5.63 -6.54 -10.19
CA THR A 104 4.39 -6.90 -9.50
C THR A 104 3.44 -5.71 -9.40
N ILE A 105 3.94 -4.54 -9.00
CA ILE A 105 3.14 -3.30 -8.94
C ILE A 105 2.66 -2.90 -10.33
N GLN A 106 3.48 -3.08 -11.37
CA GLN A 106 3.09 -2.81 -12.74
C GLN A 106 1.97 -3.74 -13.22
N LYS A 107 1.92 -5.00 -12.75
CA LYS A 107 0.80 -5.92 -13.05
C LYS A 107 -0.52 -5.41 -12.47
N TRP A 108 -0.53 -4.92 -11.25
CA TRP A 108 -1.73 -4.30 -10.67
C TRP A 108 -2.10 -3.00 -11.37
N TYR A 109 -1.13 -2.15 -11.69
CA TYR A 109 -1.36 -0.90 -12.41
C TYR A 109 -1.94 -1.15 -13.81
N GLY A 110 -1.52 -2.21 -14.50
CA GLY A 110 -1.97 -2.55 -15.84
C GLY A 110 -3.48 -2.68 -15.98
N THR A 111 -4.22 -2.94 -14.89
CA THR A 111 -5.69 -2.99 -14.91
C THR A 111 -6.35 -1.63 -15.11
N VAL A 112 -5.57 -0.54 -15.11
CA VAL A 112 -6.00 0.80 -15.54
C VAL A 112 -6.58 0.82 -16.95
N SER A 113 -6.17 -0.10 -17.84
CA SER A 113 -6.71 -0.19 -19.20
C SER A 113 -8.21 -0.52 -19.24
N GLU A 114 -8.75 -1.10 -18.15
CA GLU A 114 -10.17 -1.40 -17.98
C GLU A 114 -10.89 -0.38 -17.08
N PHE A 115 -10.18 0.63 -16.57
CA PHE A 115 -10.73 1.64 -15.67
C PHE A 115 -11.19 2.88 -16.46
N SER A 116 -12.40 3.34 -16.14
CA SER A 116 -12.90 4.64 -16.57
C SER A 116 -13.48 5.38 -15.37
N TYR A 117 -12.92 6.54 -15.06
CA TYR A 117 -13.31 7.32 -13.87
C TYR A 117 -14.79 7.70 -13.93
N GLY A 118 -15.51 7.47 -12.82
CA GLY A 118 -16.94 7.76 -12.67
C GLY A 118 -17.87 6.84 -13.48
N THR A 119 -17.32 5.90 -14.26
CA THR A 119 -18.11 4.95 -15.02
C THR A 119 -18.24 3.67 -14.23
N ARG A 120 -19.47 3.26 -13.93
CA ARG A 120 -19.72 2.01 -13.21
C ARG A 120 -19.21 0.84 -14.03
N THR A 121 -18.21 0.15 -13.50
CA THR A 121 -17.74 -1.10 -14.12
C THR A 121 -18.79 -2.19 -13.90
N THR A 122 -19.40 -2.67 -14.98
CA THR A 122 -20.50 -3.65 -14.94
C THR A 122 -20.01 -5.08 -14.70
N ARG A 123 -18.70 -5.32 -14.81
CA ARG A 123 -18.07 -6.60 -14.52
C ARG A 123 -17.82 -6.74 -13.02
N ARG A 124 -18.69 -7.48 -12.32
CA ARG A 124 -18.42 -7.91 -10.93
C ARG A 124 -17.13 -8.73 -10.89
N GLY A 125 -16.23 -8.42 -9.96
CA GLY A 125 -14.94 -9.10 -9.82
C GLY A 125 -13.83 -8.64 -10.78
N ALA A 126 -14.04 -7.52 -11.49
CA ALA A 126 -13.09 -7.05 -12.50
C ALA A 126 -11.70 -6.70 -11.93
N PRO A 127 -10.63 -6.86 -12.74
CA PRO A 127 -9.27 -6.39 -12.47
C PRO A 127 -9.18 -4.91 -12.04
N VAL A 128 -10.21 -4.11 -12.38
CA VAL A 128 -10.39 -2.70 -12.01
C VAL A 128 -10.26 -2.45 -10.51
N ASN A 129 -10.66 -3.40 -9.67
CA ASN A 129 -10.51 -3.29 -8.22
C ASN A 129 -9.04 -3.12 -7.78
N LEU A 130 -8.10 -3.70 -8.54
CA LEU A 130 -6.67 -3.64 -8.21
C LEU A 130 -6.15 -2.21 -8.42
N TYR A 131 -6.32 -1.62 -9.60
CA TYR A 131 -5.91 -0.24 -9.89
C TYR A 131 -6.60 0.76 -8.95
N SER A 132 -7.92 0.70 -8.81
CA SER A 132 -8.67 1.62 -7.93
C SER A 132 -8.20 1.55 -6.47
N GLN A 133 -7.74 0.38 -6.01
CA GLN A 133 -7.13 0.25 -4.68
C GLN A 133 -5.79 0.98 -4.58
N MET A 134 -4.94 0.92 -5.61
CA MET A 134 -3.66 1.63 -5.64
C MET A 134 -3.84 3.15 -5.58
N VAL A 135 -4.91 3.66 -6.20
CA VAL A 135 -5.20 5.09 -6.32
C VAL A 135 -6.32 5.58 -5.40
N SER A 136 -6.67 4.84 -4.35
CA SER A 136 -7.63 5.32 -3.36
C SER A 136 -7.05 6.50 -2.56
N ALA A 137 -7.70 7.67 -2.62
CA ALA A 137 -7.18 8.90 -2.02
C ALA A 137 -6.96 8.78 -0.51
N ASN A 138 -7.89 8.15 0.22
CA ASN A 138 -7.83 8.04 1.67
C ASN A 138 -6.86 6.96 2.19
N THR A 139 -6.56 5.94 1.37
CA THR A 139 -5.54 4.95 1.69
C THR A 139 -4.16 5.60 1.59
N HIS A 140 -3.43 5.64 2.70
CA HIS A 140 -2.15 6.37 2.80
C HIS A 140 -1.05 5.57 3.52
N GLN A 141 -1.32 4.31 3.82
CA GLN A 141 -0.38 3.38 4.40
C GLN A 141 -0.42 2.06 3.64
N ILE A 142 0.74 1.45 3.43
CA ILE A 142 0.88 0.17 2.74
C ILE A 142 1.93 -0.69 3.41
N GLY A 143 1.70 -2.00 3.47
CA GLY A 143 2.70 -2.96 3.85
C GLY A 143 2.58 -4.20 2.98
N CYS A 144 3.71 -4.71 2.51
CA CYS A 144 3.74 -5.78 1.54
C CYS A 144 4.70 -6.90 1.94
N ALA A 145 4.48 -8.10 1.42
CA ALA A 145 5.33 -9.25 1.60
C ALA A 145 5.25 -10.19 0.39
N ALA A 146 6.31 -10.97 0.19
CA ALA A 146 6.36 -12.05 -0.77
C ALA A 146 6.67 -13.36 -0.04
N ALA A 147 6.18 -14.48 -0.56
CA ALA A 147 6.49 -15.82 -0.09
C ALA A 147 6.85 -16.72 -1.27
N PHE A 148 7.81 -17.62 -1.05
CA PHE A 148 8.11 -18.75 -1.93
C PHE A 148 7.32 -19.96 -1.45
N CYS A 149 6.61 -20.59 -2.38
CA CYS A 149 5.58 -21.60 -2.17
C CYS A 149 5.88 -22.82 -3.04
N PRO A 150 6.84 -23.69 -2.64
CA PRO A 150 7.38 -24.74 -3.51
C PRO A 150 6.33 -25.76 -3.97
N ASP A 151 5.28 -25.98 -3.18
CA ASP A 151 4.22 -26.96 -3.49
C ASP A 151 3.09 -26.39 -4.37
N SER A 152 3.16 -25.10 -4.72
CA SER A 152 2.17 -24.45 -5.59
C SER A 152 2.69 -24.30 -7.01
N GLU A 153 1.84 -24.52 -8.03
CA GLU A 153 2.17 -24.27 -9.44
C GLU A 153 2.74 -22.85 -9.68
N PHE A 154 2.27 -21.87 -8.90
CA PHE A 154 2.74 -20.50 -9.02
C PHE A 154 4.04 -20.24 -8.30
N HIS A 155 4.55 -21.06 -7.37
CA HIS A 155 5.81 -20.85 -6.63
C HIS A 155 6.02 -19.52 -5.87
N TYR A 156 5.42 -18.40 -6.23
CA TYR A 156 5.61 -17.09 -5.61
C TYR A 156 4.28 -16.38 -5.43
N LEU A 157 4.03 -15.91 -4.21
CA LEU A 157 2.86 -15.12 -3.84
C LEU A 157 3.30 -13.77 -3.30
N TYR A 158 2.77 -12.69 -3.88
CA TYR A 158 2.99 -11.30 -3.46
C TYR A 158 1.71 -10.74 -2.90
N VAL A 159 1.78 -10.11 -1.73
CA VAL A 159 0.63 -9.56 -1.01
C VAL A 159 0.95 -8.14 -0.57
N CYS A 160 0.06 -7.19 -0.84
CA CYS A 160 0.09 -5.84 -0.27
C CYS A 160 -1.22 -5.55 0.47
N HIS A 161 -1.11 -5.13 1.72
CA HIS A 161 -2.21 -4.63 2.54
C HIS A 161 -2.21 -3.11 2.58
N TYR A 162 -3.39 -2.53 2.42
CA TYR A 162 -3.63 -1.10 2.28
C TYR A 162 -4.44 -0.56 3.46
N TYR A 163 -3.91 0.46 4.13
CA TYR A 163 -4.52 1.05 5.32
C TYR A 163 -4.67 2.58 5.22
N PRO A 164 -5.76 3.16 5.76
CA PRO A 164 -7.02 2.48 6.05
C PRO A 164 -7.59 1.84 4.77
N PRO A 165 -8.55 0.91 4.86
CA PRO A 165 -9.24 0.43 3.67
C PRO A 165 -9.85 1.60 2.91
N ARG A 166 -10.14 1.37 1.63
CA ARG A 166 -10.97 2.28 0.84
C ARG A 166 -12.26 2.58 1.63
N ASN A 167 -12.65 3.84 1.72
CA ASN A 167 -13.89 4.20 2.40
C ASN A 167 -15.06 3.48 1.71
N SER A 168 -16.01 2.93 2.47
CA SER A 168 -17.19 2.27 1.90
C SER A 168 -18.07 3.23 1.09
N LEU A 169 -17.95 4.53 1.33
CA LEU A 169 -18.59 5.60 0.53
C LEU A 169 -17.85 5.92 -0.77
N ASP A 170 -16.55 5.59 -0.84
CA ASP A 170 -15.75 5.78 -2.06
C ASP A 170 -16.02 4.59 -3.00
N SER A 171 -16.75 4.86 -4.09
CA SER A 171 -16.93 3.87 -5.15
C SER A 171 -15.56 3.49 -5.74
N PRO A 172 -15.32 2.21 -6.09
CA PRO A 172 -14.16 1.84 -6.91
C PRO A 172 -14.09 2.62 -8.23
N ASP A 173 -15.21 3.18 -8.71
CA ASP A 173 -15.27 3.99 -9.93
C ASP A 173 -14.79 5.44 -9.70
N THR A 174 -14.80 5.94 -8.46
CA THR A 174 -14.35 7.29 -8.08
C THR A 174 -13.41 7.23 -6.87
N PRO A 175 -12.20 6.66 -7.04
CA PRO A 175 -11.30 6.36 -5.91
C PRO A 175 -10.65 7.60 -5.28
N TYR A 176 -10.77 8.77 -5.90
CA TYR A 176 -10.26 10.06 -5.45
C TYR A 176 -11.18 11.19 -5.94
N ALA A 177 -11.05 12.39 -5.38
CA ALA A 177 -11.77 13.55 -5.89
C ALA A 177 -11.04 14.12 -7.12
N LYS A 178 -11.76 14.25 -8.24
CA LYS A 178 -11.23 14.88 -9.46
C LYS A 178 -10.99 16.37 -9.24
N GLY A 179 -9.81 16.86 -9.57
CA GLY A 179 -9.50 18.28 -9.49
C GLY A 179 -8.02 18.59 -9.68
N THR A 180 -7.65 19.87 -9.50
CA THR A 180 -6.27 20.32 -9.53
C THR A 180 -5.47 19.64 -8.41
N PRO A 181 -4.28 19.07 -8.69
CA PRO A 181 -3.45 18.44 -7.66
C PRO A 181 -3.29 19.30 -6.41
N CYS A 182 -3.50 18.68 -5.25
CA CYS A 182 -3.45 19.33 -3.92
C CYS A 182 -4.46 20.47 -3.65
N ALA A 183 -5.50 20.67 -4.47
CA ALA A 183 -6.49 21.73 -4.23
C ALA A 183 -7.22 21.60 -2.87
N GLU A 184 -7.38 20.37 -2.36
CA GLU A 184 -7.98 20.13 -1.04
C GLU A 184 -6.94 20.11 0.10
N CYS A 185 -5.66 20.34 -0.20
CA CYS A 185 -4.58 20.34 0.78
C CYS A 185 -3.44 21.33 0.41
N PRO A 186 -3.75 22.61 0.10
CA PRO A 186 -2.78 23.56 -0.46
C PRO A 186 -1.54 23.74 0.43
N ASP A 187 -1.73 23.77 1.75
CA ASP A 187 -0.66 23.97 2.73
C ASP A 187 0.06 22.66 3.11
N SER A 188 -0.30 21.53 2.50
CA SER A 188 0.23 20.21 2.83
C SER A 188 0.52 19.38 1.60
N CYS A 189 0.89 20.03 0.51
CA CYS A 189 1.28 19.37 -0.73
C CYS A 189 2.75 18.87 -0.66
N ASP A 190 2.98 17.70 -1.24
CA ASP A 190 4.27 17.07 -1.51
C ASP A 190 4.25 16.54 -2.94
N ASN A 191 4.63 17.42 -3.88
CA ASN A 191 4.70 17.13 -5.32
C ASN A 191 3.42 16.44 -5.84
N GLY A 192 2.28 17.11 -5.72
CA GLY A 192 0.97 16.61 -6.19
C GLY A 192 0.23 15.67 -5.23
N LEU A 193 0.81 15.31 -4.08
CA LEU A 193 0.18 14.47 -3.06
C LEU A 193 -0.02 15.20 -1.73
N CYS A 194 -1.14 14.97 -1.07
CA CYS A 194 -1.46 15.50 0.25
C CYS A 194 -0.70 14.77 1.37
N SER A 195 -0.08 15.50 2.30
CA SER A 195 0.72 14.95 3.40
C SER A 195 0.00 15.06 4.75
N LYS A 196 -0.48 13.94 5.31
CA LYS A 196 -1.10 13.92 6.66
C LYS A 196 -0.18 14.40 7.78
N LYS A 197 1.14 14.19 7.68
CA LYS A 197 2.11 14.67 8.69
C LYS A 197 2.11 16.20 8.76
N LYS A 198 2.08 16.87 7.61
CA LYS A 198 2.02 18.35 7.53
C LYS A 198 0.66 18.87 8.06
N ILE A 199 -0.43 18.14 7.78
CA ILE A 199 -1.77 18.47 8.30
C ILE A 199 -1.80 18.42 9.85
N PHE A 200 -1.28 17.34 10.45
CA PHE A 200 -1.28 17.17 11.91
C PHE A 200 -0.38 18.20 12.62
N LEU A 201 0.83 18.45 12.10
CA LEU A 201 1.73 19.47 12.63
C LEU A 201 1.12 20.87 12.58
N ARG A 202 0.39 21.19 11.50
CA ARG A 202 -0.34 22.46 11.39
C ARG A 202 -1.44 22.61 12.43
N LEU A 203 -2.23 21.56 12.66
CA LEU A 203 -3.28 21.58 13.69
C LEU A 203 -2.69 21.84 15.07
N ILE A 204 -1.60 21.15 15.43
CA ILE A 204 -0.90 21.38 16.70
C ILE A 204 -0.39 22.82 16.77
N PHE A 205 0.27 23.32 15.72
CA PHE A 205 0.82 24.68 15.71
C PHE A 205 -0.28 25.74 15.88
N ASN A 206 -1.42 25.59 15.21
CA ASN A 206 -2.57 26.47 15.36
C ASN A 206 -3.16 26.42 16.78
N ILE A 207 -3.27 25.23 17.38
CA ILE A 207 -3.74 25.08 18.76
C ILE A 207 -2.78 25.78 19.73
N ILE A 208 -1.47 25.61 19.56
CA ILE A 208 -0.46 26.29 20.39
C ILE A 208 -0.59 27.81 20.26
N ILE A 209 -0.74 28.35 19.05
CA ILE A 209 -0.95 29.80 18.84
C ILE A 209 -2.20 30.28 19.59
N ILE A 210 -3.30 29.55 19.51
CA ILE A 210 -4.55 29.92 20.20
C ILE A 210 -4.32 29.93 21.72
N ILE A 211 -3.66 28.90 22.27
CA ILE A 211 -3.35 28.81 23.71
C ILE A 211 -2.47 29.99 24.15
N VAL A 212 -1.41 30.30 23.39
CA VAL A 212 -0.51 31.42 23.70
C VAL A 212 -1.26 32.75 23.68
N LYS A 213 -2.12 32.98 22.68
CA LYS A 213 -2.96 34.19 22.61
C LYS A 213 -3.94 34.28 23.77
N CYS A 214 -4.57 33.18 24.16
CA CYS A 214 -5.44 33.15 25.34
C CYS A 214 -4.68 33.46 26.63
N HIS A 215 -3.48 32.90 26.80
CA HIS A 215 -2.67 33.16 27.99
C HIS A 215 -2.26 34.64 28.09
N GLN A 216 -1.84 35.24 26.97
CA GLN A 216 -1.51 36.66 26.90
C GLN A 216 -2.71 37.58 27.15
N ALA A 217 -3.91 37.17 26.74
CA ALA A 217 -5.13 37.93 27.01
C ALA A 217 -5.51 37.92 28.50
N VAL A 218 -5.31 36.79 29.19
CA VAL A 218 -5.54 36.66 30.64
C VAL A 218 -4.48 37.37 31.47
N SER A 219 -3.22 37.41 31.00
CA SER A 219 -2.15 38.12 31.73
C SER A 219 -2.24 39.64 31.64
N ASN A 220 -3.00 40.16 30.68
CA ASN A 220 -3.15 41.60 30.42
C ASN A 220 -4.49 42.18 30.91
N SER A 221 -5.29 41.37 31.62
CA SER A 221 -6.56 41.74 32.27
C SER A 221 -6.41 41.72 33.78
#